data_AF-A0A945NB71-F1
#
_entry.id   AF-A0A945NB71-F1
#
_cell.length_a   1.000
_cell.length_b   1.000
_cell.length_c   1.000
_cell.angle_alpha   90.00
_cell.angle_beta   90.00
_cell.angle_gamma   90.00
#
_symmetry.space_group_name_H-M   'P 1'
#
loop_
_entity.id
_entity.type
_entity.pdbx_description
1 polymer ?
#
loop_
_entity_poly.entity_id
_entity_poly.type
_entity_poly.pdbx_seq_one_letter_code
_entity_poly.pdbx_strand_id
1 'polypeptide(L)'
;ARKCGVGESTFYAWMEKAEGGVGGQFQELLESVKNASAVAESRAIQTILADDSWQSKAWYLERRFPERWGRKDRLNAHHTVEPKVVFHTIKQMSEQEWNEVHGTETKELNSVEALN
;
A
#
# COMPACT_ATOMS: atom_id res chain seq x y z
N ALA A 1 -16.43 -9.63 -22.90
CA ALA A 1 -16.37 -8.77 -24.10
C ALA A 1 -15.56 -9.41 -25.23
N ARG A 2 -14.22 -9.53 -25.09
CA ARG A 2 -13.34 -10.00 -26.16
C ARG A 2 -13.69 -11.37 -26.74
N LYS A 3 -14.11 -12.33 -25.89
CA LYS A 3 -14.59 -13.66 -26.33
C LYS A 3 -15.89 -13.64 -27.14
N CYS A 4 -16.66 -12.56 -27.06
CA CYS A 4 -17.90 -12.38 -27.83
C CYS A 4 -17.68 -11.49 -29.06
N GLY A 5 -16.42 -11.24 -29.47
CA GLY A 5 -16.08 -10.38 -30.61
C GLY A 5 -16.21 -8.87 -30.35
N VAL A 6 -16.50 -8.45 -29.11
CA VAL A 6 -16.60 -7.03 -28.76
C VAL A 6 -15.22 -6.48 -28.44
N GLY A 7 -14.82 -5.45 -29.20
CA GLY A 7 -13.59 -4.70 -28.97
C GLY A 7 -13.58 -3.99 -27.61
N GLU A 8 -12.39 -3.81 -27.05
CA GLU A 8 -12.22 -3.25 -25.71
C GLU A 8 -12.69 -1.79 -25.61
N SER A 9 -12.38 -0.97 -26.61
CA SER A 9 -12.87 0.41 -26.71
C SER A 9 -14.40 0.48 -26.79
N THR A 10 -15.02 -0.40 -27.58
CA THR A 10 -16.48 -0.49 -27.70
C THR A 10 -17.13 -0.88 -26.38
N PHE A 11 -16.54 -1.84 -25.68
CA PHE A 11 -17.01 -2.25 -24.36
C PHE A 11 -16.98 -1.08 -23.37
N TYR A 12 -15.85 -0.38 -23.23
CA TYR A 12 -15.75 0.75 -22.31
C TYR A 12 -16.67 1.91 -22.70
N ALA A 13 -16.85 2.20 -23.99
CA ALA A 13 -17.79 3.22 -24.45
C ALA A 13 -19.25 2.88 -24.07
N TRP A 14 -19.62 1.60 -24.02
CA TRP A 14 -20.95 1.18 -23.56
C TRP A 14 -21.10 1.30 -22.04
N MET A 15 -20.04 1.02 -21.29
CA MET A 15 -20.02 1.21 -19.84
C MET A 15 -20.14 2.69 -19.45
N GLU A 16 -19.40 3.57 -20.13
CA GLU A 16 -19.47 5.02 -19.91
C GLU A 16 -20.87 5.58 -20.18
N LYS A 17 -21.53 5.10 -21.26
CA LYS A 17 -22.94 5.45 -21.54
C LYS A 17 -23.88 5.00 -20.44
N ALA A 18 -23.69 3.79 -19.91
CA ALA A 18 -24.48 3.31 -18.78
C ALA A 18 -24.25 4.18 -17.53
N GLU A 19 -23.00 4.47 -17.18
CA GLU A 19 -22.68 5.33 -16.03
C GLU A 19 -23.20 6.77 -16.19
N GLY A 20 -23.23 7.29 -17.41
CA GLY A 20 -23.86 8.56 -17.77
C GLY A 20 -25.40 8.56 -17.75
N GLY A 21 -26.04 7.47 -17.32
CA GLY A 21 -27.50 7.38 -17.15
C GLY A 21 -28.27 6.98 -18.42
N VAL A 22 -27.59 6.55 -19.48
CA VAL A 22 -28.27 6.03 -20.68
C VAL A 22 -28.87 4.66 -20.33
N GLY A 23 -30.21 4.62 -20.22
CA GLY A 23 -30.99 3.45 -19.83
C GLY A 23 -31.04 2.31 -20.86
N GLY A 24 -31.76 1.25 -20.51
CA GLY A 24 -31.98 0.09 -21.39
C GLY A 24 -30.81 -0.88 -21.42
N GLN A 25 -30.46 -1.37 -22.61
CA GLN A 25 -29.45 -2.42 -22.82
C GLN A 25 -28.06 -2.11 -22.20
N PHE A 26 -27.69 -0.84 -22.07
CA PHE A 26 -26.41 -0.45 -21.45
C PHE A 26 -26.44 -0.59 -19.93
N GLN A 27 -27.56 -0.26 -19.28
CA GLN A 27 -27.75 -0.51 -17.85
C GLN A 27 -27.82 -2.01 -17.55
N GLU A 28 -28.53 -2.77 -18.37
CA GLU A 28 -28.58 -4.23 -18.23
C GLU A 28 -27.20 -4.88 -18.38
N LEU A 29 -26.38 -4.37 -19.32
CA LEU A 29 -24.99 -4.79 -19.47
C LEU A 29 -24.16 -4.43 -18.23
N LEU A 30 -24.26 -3.20 -17.72
CA LEU A 30 -23.56 -2.74 -16.51
C LEU A 30 -23.91 -3.62 -15.30
N GLU A 31 -25.20 -3.87 -15.09
CA GLU A 31 -25.71 -4.71 -14.00
C GLU A 31 -25.20 -6.16 -14.14
N SER A 32 -25.22 -6.71 -15.36
CA SER A 32 -24.70 -8.05 -15.66
C SER A 32 -23.20 -8.15 -15.39
N VAL A 33 -22.42 -7.11 -15.72
CA VAL A 33 -20.97 -7.05 -15.46
C VAL A 33 -20.69 -6.98 -13.95
N LYS A 34 -21.46 -6.19 -13.20
CA LYS A 34 -21.36 -6.12 -11.73
C LYS A 34 -21.66 -7.47 -11.09
N ASN A 35 -22.76 -8.10 -11.48
CA ASN A 35 -23.15 -9.42 -10.99
C ASN A 35 -22.11 -10.49 -11.32
N ALA A 36 -21.59 -10.52 -12.56
CA ALA A 36 -20.52 -11.45 -12.94
C ALA A 36 -19.25 -11.25 -12.12
N SER A 37 -18.91 -9.99 -11.79
CA SER A 37 -17.76 -9.66 -10.93
C SER A 37 -17.96 -10.16 -9.50
N ALA A 38 -19.15 -9.97 -8.92
CA ALA A 38 -19.48 -10.48 -7.59
C ALA A 38 -19.44 -12.02 -7.52
N VAL A 39 -19.95 -12.70 -8.54
CA VAL A 39 -19.89 -14.17 -8.66
C VAL A 39 -18.44 -14.65 -8.80
N ALA A 40 -17.62 -13.95 -9.59
CA ALA A 40 -16.21 -14.27 -9.73
C ALA A 40 -15.44 -14.08 -8.41
N GLU A 41 -15.74 -13.02 -7.66
CA GLU A 41 -15.17 -12.77 -6.32
C GLU A 41 -15.57 -13.88 -5.34
N SER A 42 -16.84 -14.28 -5.32
CA SER A 42 -17.31 -15.40 -4.48
C SER A 42 -16.64 -16.73 -4.83
N ARG A 43 -16.49 -17.04 -6.13
CA ARG A 43 -15.77 -18.25 -6.58
C ARG A 43 -14.30 -18.22 -6.22
N ALA A 44 -13.66 -17.05 -6.36
CA ALA A 44 -12.30 -16.86 -5.90
C ALA A 44 -12.22 -17.20 -4.40
N ILE A 45 -13.04 -16.58 -3.55
CA ILE A 45 -13.10 -16.84 -2.10
C ILE A 45 -13.34 -18.32 -1.78
N GLN A 46 -14.26 -19.01 -2.46
CA GLN A 46 -14.47 -20.45 -2.26
C GLN A 46 -13.22 -21.26 -2.62
N THR A 47 -12.52 -20.87 -3.69
CA THR A 47 -11.24 -21.48 -4.05
C THR A 47 -10.19 -21.17 -2.99
N ILE A 48 -10.23 -19.99 -2.36
CA ILE A 48 -9.38 -19.65 -1.20
C ILE A 48 -9.63 -20.55 -0.01
N LEU A 49 -10.90 -20.76 0.33
CA LEU A 49 -11.31 -21.56 1.49
C LEU A 49 -11.04 -23.06 1.30
N ALA A 50 -10.98 -23.55 0.07
CA ALA A 50 -10.74 -24.95 -0.26
C ALA A 50 -9.26 -25.33 -0.40
N ASP A 51 -8.33 -24.40 -0.20
CA ASP A 51 -6.90 -24.57 -0.47
C ASP A 51 -6.08 -24.24 0.79
N ASP A 52 -5.13 -25.11 1.15
CA ASP A 52 -4.39 -25.05 2.41
C ASP A 52 -3.47 -23.81 2.51
N SER A 53 -3.12 -23.18 1.37
CA SER A 53 -2.29 -21.97 1.32
C SER A 53 -3.11 -20.67 1.30
N TRP A 54 -3.85 -20.44 2.39
CA TRP A 54 -4.70 -19.25 2.57
C TRP A 54 -3.91 -17.92 2.52
N GLN A 55 -2.61 -17.93 2.86
CA GLN A 55 -1.75 -16.74 2.86
C GLN A 55 -1.52 -16.16 1.46
N SER A 56 -1.28 -17.00 0.45
CA SER A 56 -1.06 -16.53 -0.93
C SER A 56 -2.30 -15.83 -1.49
N LYS A 57 -3.47 -16.25 -1.03
CA LYS A 57 -4.76 -15.77 -1.50
C LYS A 57 -5.24 -14.53 -0.74
N ALA A 58 -4.91 -14.42 0.55
CA ALA A 58 -5.01 -13.17 1.30
C ALA A 58 -4.20 -12.05 0.60
N TRP A 59 -2.97 -12.33 0.15
CA TRP A 59 -2.16 -11.37 -0.62
C TRP A 59 -2.79 -10.96 -1.95
N TYR A 60 -3.43 -11.89 -2.67
CA TYR A 60 -4.13 -11.55 -3.91
C TYR A 60 -5.30 -10.57 -3.65
N LEU A 61 -6.10 -10.82 -2.61
CA LEU A 61 -7.21 -9.95 -2.22
C LEU A 61 -6.73 -8.57 -1.77
N GLU A 62 -5.68 -8.51 -0.94
CA GLU A 62 -5.05 -7.26 -0.51
C GLU A 62 -4.62 -6.38 -1.69
N ARG A 63 -4.08 -6.98 -2.76
CA ARG A 63 -3.60 -6.24 -3.95
C ARG A 63 -4.72 -5.88 -4.93
N ARG A 64 -5.70 -6.77 -5.12
CA ARG A 64 -6.81 -6.57 -6.07
C ARG A 64 -7.86 -5.61 -5.53
N PHE A 65 -8.08 -5.63 -4.22
CA PHE A 65 -9.14 -4.89 -3.53
C PHE A 65 -8.60 -4.22 -2.25
N PRO A 66 -7.62 -3.30 -2.37
CA PRO A 66 -6.93 -2.71 -1.22
C PRO A 66 -7.87 -1.95 -0.29
N GLU A 67 -8.95 -1.36 -0.80
CA GLU A 67 -9.92 -0.61 0.00
C GLU A 67 -10.70 -1.50 1.00
N ARG A 68 -11.01 -2.74 0.58
CA ARG A 68 -11.79 -3.70 1.36
C ARG A 68 -10.91 -4.61 2.21
N TRP A 69 -9.77 -5.03 1.68
CA TRP A 69 -8.93 -6.08 2.26
C TRP A 69 -7.52 -5.63 2.65
N GLY A 70 -7.11 -4.42 2.25
CA GLY A 70 -5.81 -3.88 2.65
C GLY A 70 -5.72 -3.68 4.15
N ARG A 71 -4.51 -3.91 4.71
CA ARG A 71 -4.25 -3.66 6.13
C ARG A 71 -4.54 -2.20 6.47
N LYS A 72 -5.55 -1.99 7.31
CA LYS A 72 -5.85 -0.70 7.92
C LYS A 72 -5.07 -0.61 9.22
N ASP A 73 -3.79 -0.26 9.14
CA ASP A 73 -2.99 0.03 10.32
C ASP A 73 -3.61 1.23 11.03
N ARG A 74 -4.41 0.98 12.08
CA ARG A 74 -4.90 2.04 12.96
C ARG A 74 -3.71 2.51 13.78
N LEU A 75 -3.02 3.54 13.30
CA LEU A 75 -2.07 4.31 14.10
C LEU A 75 -2.84 5.04 15.22
N ASN A 76 -3.06 4.36 16.35
CA ASN A 76 -3.49 4.99 17.58
C ASN A 76 -2.27 5.61 18.26
N ALA A 77 -1.78 6.73 17.74
CA ALA A 77 -0.74 7.51 18.40
C ALA A 77 -1.38 8.44 19.45
N HIS A 78 -1.79 7.87 20.60
CA HIS A 78 -2.05 8.68 21.79
C HIS A 78 -0.74 8.85 22.56
N HIS A 79 -0.11 10.01 22.40
CA HIS A 79 1.04 10.41 23.20
C HIS A 79 0.58 11.49 24.19
N THR A 80 0.35 11.10 25.45
CA THR A 80 0.04 12.02 26.56
C THR A 80 1.30 12.18 27.40
N VAL A 81 2.34 12.77 26.81
CA VAL A 81 3.49 13.26 27.57
C VAL A 81 3.81 14.63 27.03
N GLU A 82 3.87 15.63 27.91
CA GLU A 82 4.29 16.97 27.53
C GLU A 82 5.70 16.90 26.93
N PRO A 83 5.93 17.45 25.72
CA PRO A 83 7.25 17.40 25.12
C PRO A 83 8.22 18.25 25.95
N LYS A 84 9.20 17.60 26.57
CA LYS A 84 10.28 18.28 27.27
C LYS A 84 11.29 18.79 26.23
N VAL A 85 11.05 20.00 25.72
CA VAL A 85 11.95 20.65 24.77
C VAL A 85 13.13 21.24 25.55
N VAL A 86 14.33 20.67 25.37
CA VAL A 86 15.58 21.21 25.94
C VAL A 86 16.38 21.87 24.81
N PHE A 87 16.36 23.20 24.78
CA PHE A 87 17.21 23.97 23.88
C PHE A 87 18.62 24.04 24.46
N HIS A 88 19.58 23.42 23.78
CA HIS A 88 20.98 23.63 24.07
C HIS A 88 21.48 24.75 23.17
N THR A 89 21.77 25.90 23.76
CA THR A 89 22.48 26.97 23.05
C THR A 89 23.87 26.45 22.77
N ILE A 90 24.19 26.22 21.50
CA ILE A 90 25.56 25.96 21.05
C ILE A 90 26.34 27.25 21.33
N LYS A 91 26.94 27.36 22.53
CA LYS A 91 28.09 28.25 22.71
C LYS A 91 29.10 27.81 21.65
N GLN A 92 29.69 28.76 20.93
CA GLN A 92 30.75 28.50 19.97
C GLN A 92 31.85 27.69 20.66
N MET A 93 31.75 26.37 20.56
CA MET A 93 32.78 25.46 21.04
C MET A 93 33.93 25.59 20.06
N SER A 94 35.12 25.73 20.60
CA SER A 94 36.31 25.78 19.78
C SER A 94 36.47 24.46 19.02
N GLU A 95 37.13 24.51 17.86
CA GLU A 95 37.39 23.35 17.01
C GLU A 95 38.14 22.22 17.76
N GLN A 96 38.84 22.57 18.84
CA GLN A 96 39.51 21.64 19.76
C GLN A 96 38.51 20.84 20.61
N GLU A 97 37.47 21.49 21.15
CA GLU A 97 36.42 20.82 21.92
C GLU A 97 35.53 19.93 21.03
N TRP A 98 35.35 20.32 19.75
CA TRP A 98 34.63 19.50 18.77
C TRP A 98 35.40 18.21 18.43
N ASN A 99 36.73 18.29 18.34
CA ASN A 99 37.59 17.13 18.09
C ASN A 99 37.79 16.22 19.30
N GLU A 100 37.61 16.67 20.54
CA GLU A 100 37.63 15.79 21.72
C GLU A 100 36.36 14.96 21.86
N VAL A 101 35.19 15.53 21.56
CA VAL A 101 33.89 14.84 21.64
C VAL A 101 33.74 13.77 20.54
N HIS A 102 34.31 14.00 19.35
CA HIS A 102 34.18 13.11 18.19
C HIS A 102 35.51 12.44 17.75
N GLY A 103 36.64 12.75 18.39
CA GLY A 103 37.95 12.19 18.05
C GLY A 103 38.16 10.73 18.50
N THR A 104 37.28 10.20 19.36
CA THR A 104 37.30 8.78 19.74
C THR A 104 36.70 7.89 18.65
N GLU A 105 35.70 8.38 17.91
CA GLU A 105 35.08 7.64 16.80
C GLU A 105 36.02 7.51 15.59
N THR A 106 36.83 8.54 15.30
CA THR A 106 37.73 8.51 14.14
C THR A 106 38.95 7.60 14.36
N LYS A 107 39.36 7.38 15.61
CA LYS A 107 40.42 6.41 15.95
C LYS A 107 39.93 4.96 15.87
N GLU A 108 38.71 4.69 16.32
CA GLU A 108 38.08 3.37 16.23
C GLU A 108 37.85 2.96 14.76
N LEU A 109 37.37 3.87 13.91
CA LEU A 109 37.15 3.59 12.48
C LEU A 109 38.46 3.27 11.72
N ASN A 110 39.54 4.01 12.00
CA ASN A 110 40.84 3.77 11.35
C ASN A 110 41.56 2.51 11.89
N SER A 111 41.27 2.05 13.12
CA SER A 111 41.80 0.79 13.65
C SER A 111 41.16 -0.44 12.99
N VAL A 112 39.89 -0.34 12.61
CA VAL A 112 39.14 -1.44 11.97
C VAL A 112 39.51 -1.58 10.48
N GLU A 113 39.86 -0.49 9.79
CA GLU A 113 40.36 -0.55 8.40
C GLU A 113 41.78 -1.10 8.28
N ALA A 114 42.60 -1.09 9.35
CA ALA A 114 43.98 -1.60 9.32
C ALA A 114 44.12 -3.12 9.54
N LEU A 115 43.00 -3.84 9.76
CA LEU A 115 42.97 -5.29 10.01
C LEU A 115 42.31 -6.10 8.88
N ASN A 116 42.04 -5.49 7.72
CA ASN A 116 41.58 -6.15 6.48
C ASN A 116 42.61 -6.03 5.36
#